data_AF-A0A9N9V1M7-F1
#
_entry.id   AF-A0A9N9V1M7-F1
#
_cell.length_a   1.000
_cell.length_b   1.000
_cell.length_c   1.000
_cell.angle_alpha   90.00
_cell.angle_beta   90.00
_cell.angle_gamma   90.00
#
_symmetry.space_group_name_H-M   'P 1'
#
loop_
_entity.id
_entity.type
_entity.pdbx_description
1 polymer ?
#
loop_
_entity_poly.entity_id
_entity_poly.type
_entity_poly.pdbx_seq_one_letter_code
_entity_poly.pdbx_strand_id
1 'polypeptide(L)'
;MAARVADEGRGLLAKLPTELLFGIYDELEPSDHFALATACKLIYARSKPILEIHQNAHRDNRVISDCSLELLVRVYRSAQASVGPKAIEAWHVRKFEIWGSRVTWDEWKSWEIGTDGTLSLAAHEDPLPSPFSPHEVADHVKEMQLMFHPCHDHELIAEAFKDGEDGYLKAMIVSMLPRLNNLVFVNPDVPNDTLNWLGQMIEWSLRDVFPWPPGLNSLRKVSVGVPVLDRPELEATSDSTSLCALLRLPSIEEIYYRNLDTGGLESDGGWLLPLETSTVRTLVLDRIREDNVNLRRALVQTSIGLDTIVIRAQGGEQLFSVDTFIEKLNSSVSQRSLRQLLLYQPDCMFGDSCRNYEPSSLSSLRNIRMVQLCVEDILIDCFFWLYGGSRNDPEMNEFFNQEPIGHDDDESILLATPPLPDMPEVHGETTDDNSADEAVNHDDVVTHFPMCLPPTLEVLLLWGSEDEAWYHRGDYEENEALDDAIVALINSRSFPNLKAIYLEQVEKQASMPRTKISFQKTMTAAKGRGVYVRTLSNQHEPIPELGFPKIPDKYDLETGPFPARDPAWIFDPFTGSWAAPGCGGCGGCETCLRYYTKEAWEEFRRQN
;
A
#
# COMPACT_ATOMS: atom_id res chain seq x y z
N MET A 1 35.08 18.79 61.99
CA MET A 1 34.84 19.70 60.84
C MET A 1 34.72 18.94 59.51
N ALA A 2 35.49 17.87 59.28
CA ALA A 2 35.38 17.03 58.07
C ALA A 2 34.07 16.20 57.95
N ALA A 3 33.35 15.95 59.04
CA ALA A 3 32.06 15.24 59.01
C ALA A 3 30.85 16.14 58.66
N ARG A 4 31.02 17.47 58.62
CA ARG A 4 29.96 18.42 58.23
C ARG A 4 29.94 18.74 56.74
N VAL A 5 31.06 18.52 56.04
CA VAL A 5 31.19 18.80 54.61
C VAL A 5 30.71 17.62 53.74
N ALA A 6 30.61 16.41 54.30
CA ALA A 6 30.13 15.23 53.59
C ALA A 6 28.61 15.18 53.38
N ASP A 7 27.84 16.03 54.06
CA ASP A 7 26.36 16.05 53.98
C ASP A 7 25.81 17.24 53.16
N GLU A 8 26.68 18.17 52.75
CA GLU A 8 26.32 19.35 51.96
C GLU A 8 26.22 19.05 50.45
N GLY A 9 26.69 17.88 50.01
CA GLY A 9 26.56 17.38 48.64
C GLY A 9 25.31 16.53 48.35
N ARG A 10 24.39 16.36 49.32
CA ARG A 10 23.06 15.80 49.03
C ARG A 10 22.29 16.85 48.22
N GLY A 11 22.23 16.65 46.90
CA GLY A 11 21.66 17.59 45.93
C GLY A 11 20.36 18.23 46.42
N LEU A 12 20.24 19.54 46.23
CA LEU A 12 19.15 20.39 46.75
C LEU A 12 17.76 19.78 46.51
N LEU A 13 17.57 19.14 45.35
CA LEU A 13 16.35 18.44 44.94
C LEU A 13 15.94 17.30 45.89
N ALA A 14 16.89 16.57 46.46
CA ALA A 14 16.62 15.47 47.39
C ALA A 14 16.13 15.96 48.77
N LYS A 15 16.31 17.25 49.07
CA LYS A 15 15.84 17.89 50.32
C LYS A 15 14.45 18.50 50.17
N LEU A 16 13.89 18.58 48.96
CA LEU A 16 12.55 19.10 48.73
C LEU A 16 11.49 18.18 49.36
N PRO A 17 10.37 18.73 49.87
CA PRO A 17 9.15 17.97 50.15
C PRO A 17 8.61 17.31 48.88
N THR A 18 7.81 16.26 49.04
CA THR A 18 7.21 15.52 47.92
C THR A 18 6.30 16.41 47.07
N GLU A 19 5.62 17.36 47.69
CA GLU A 19 4.71 18.32 47.05
C GLU A 19 5.48 19.25 46.09
N LEU A 20 6.65 19.76 46.51
CA LEU A 20 7.49 20.57 45.64
C LEU A 20 8.13 19.74 44.52
N LEU A 21 8.42 18.46 44.77
CA LEU A 21 8.87 17.56 43.72
C LEU A 21 7.76 17.35 42.66
N PHE A 22 6.51 17.15 43.07
CA PHE A 22 5.39 17.05 42.13
C PHE A 22 5.12 18.37 41.41
N GLY A 23 5.26 19.52 42.10
CA GLY A 23 5.21 20.81 41.43
C GLY A 23 6.30 21.01 40.37
N ILE A 24 7.47 20.36 40.51
CA ILE A 24 8.46 20.32 39.42
C ILE A 24 7.96 19.45 38.27
N TYR A 25 7.40 18.27 38.57
CA TYR A 25 6.81 17.41 37.54
C TYR A 25 5.72 18.12 36.75
N ASP A 26 4.84 18.90 37.39
CA ASP A 26 3.76 19.64 36.74
C ASP A 26 4.24 20.63 35.66
N GLU A 27 5.50 21.08 35.75
CA GLU A 27 6.12 22.04 34.83
C GLU A 27 7.06 21.36 33.80
N LEU A 28 7.26 20.05 33.88
CA LEU A 28 8.14 19.31 32.98
C LEU A 28 7.38 18.64 31.84
N GLU A 29 8.03 18.50 30.69
CA GLU A 29 7.52 17.63 29.64
C GLU A 29 7.54 16.16 30.10
N PRO A 30 6.57 15.34 29.66
CA PRO A 30 6.56 13.91 29.96
C PRO A 30 7.84 13.15 29.52
N SER A 31 8.58 13.67 28.54
CA SER A 31 9.89 13.18 28.09
C SER A 31 10.95 13.20 29.20
N ASP A 32 10.95 14.24 30.03
CA ASP A 32 11.98 14.52 31.03
C ASP A 32 11.70 13.89 32.39
N HIS A 33 10.48 13.43 32.61
CA HIS A 33 10.04 12.84 33.88
C HIS A 33 10.94 11.69 34.35
N PHE A 34 11.39 10.84 33.44
CA PHE A 34 12.27 9.71 33.75
C PHE A 34 13.69 10.16 34.11
N ALA A 35 14.23 11.15 33.39
CA ALA A 35 15.53 11.72 33.69
C ALA A 35 15.55 12.34 35.10
N LEU A 36 14.50 13.09 35.46
CA LEU A 36 14.33 13.61 36.82
C LEU A 36 14.22 12.48 37.85
N ALA A 37 13.37 11.47 37.59
CA ALA A 37 13.16 10.36 38.50
C ALA A 37 14.47 9.61 38.80
N THR A 38 15.34 9.47 37.80
CA THR A 38 16.59 8.70 37.91
C THR A 38 17.79 9.50 38.40
N ALA A 39 17.64 10.82 38.62
CA ALA A 39 18.72 11.67 39.11
C ALA A 39 19.26 11.25 40.49
N CYS A 40 18.45 10.63 41.35
CA CYS A 40 18.84 10.16 42.68
C CYS A 40 17.88 9.08 43.21
N LYS A 41 18.39 8.13 44.00
CA LYS A 41 17.57 7.05 44.63
C LYS A 41 16.38 7.56 45.44
N LEU A 42 16.53 8.69 46.14
CA LEU A 42 15.45 9.27 46.93
C LEU A 42 14.37 9.90 46.05
N ILE A 43 14.77 10.60 44.98
CA ILE A 43 13.83 11.17 44.01
C ILE A 43 13.09 10.02 43.32
N TYR A 44 13.80 9.00 42.84
CA TYR A 44 13.21 7.79 42.27
C TYR A 44 12.13 7.18 43.17
N ALA A 45 12.43 7.00 44.46
CA ALA A 45 11.48 6.42 45.41
C ALA A 45 10.19 7.25 45.55
N ARG A 46 10.29 8.58 45.44
CA ARG A 46 9.15 9.51 45.52
C ARG A 46 8.43 9.70 44.19
N SER A 47 9.12 9.54 43.07
CA SER A 47 8.57 9.65 41.71
C SER A 47 7.86 8.38 41.24
N LYS A 48 7.89 7.28 42.00
CA LYS A 48 7.21 6.02 41.65
C LYS A 48 5.77 6.20 41.15
N PRO A 49 4.90 7.00 41.80
CA PRO A 49 3.53 7.18 41.32
C PRO A 49 3.47 7.77 39.90
N ILE A 50 4.33 8.73 39.57
CA ILE A 50 4.40 9.30 38.21
C ILE A 50 4.89 8.25 37.21
N LEU A 51 5.90 7.46 37.58
CA LEU A 51 6.41 6.39 36.72
C LEU A 51 5.36 5.29 36.50
N GLU A 52 4.53 4.98 37.50
CA GLU A 52 3.39 4.06 37.39
C GLU A 52 2.34 4.60 36.42
N ILE A 53 2.06 5.91 36.42
CA ILE A 53 1.18 6.56 35.43
C ILE A 53 1.76 6.39 34.02
N HIS A 54 3.08 6.61 33.82
CA HIS A 54 3.71 6.35 32.52
C HIS A 54 3.59 4.88 32.09
N GLN A 55 3.79 3.94 33.00
CA GLN A 55 3.70 2.51 32.70
C GLN A 55 2.28 2.11 32.29
N ASN A 56 1.27 2.60 33.02
CA ASN A 56 -0.13 2.35 32.70
C ASN A 56 -0.51 2.99 31.36
N ALA A 57 -0.18 4.27 31.14
CA ALA A 57 -0.45 4.94 29.88
C ALA A 57 0.27 4.29 28.68
N HIS A 58 1.50 3.82 28.86
CA HIS A 58 2.20 3.07 27.81
C HIS A 58 1.54 1.73 27.47
N ARG A 59 0.99 1.04 28.48
CA ARG A 59 0.29 -0.23 28.29
C ARG A 59 -1.08 -0.02 27.65
N ASP A 60 -1.82 0.97 28.13
CA ASP A 60 -3.26 1.09 27.88
C ASP A 60 -3.59 2.09 26.76
N ASN A 61 -2.75 3.10 26.52
CA ASN A 61 -3.02 4.18 25.56
C ASN A 61 -2.00 4.23 24.40
N ARG A 62 -1.11 3.25 24.26
CA ARG A 62 -0.14 3.23 23.15
C ARG A 62 -0.84 3.19 21.78
N VAL A 63 -1.93 2.45 21.71
CA VAL A 63 -2.85 2.45 20.56
C VAL A 63 -4.21 2.87 21.06
N ILE A 64 -4.82 3.81 20.35
CA ILE A 64 -6.17 4.30 20.66
C ILE A 64 -7.05 4.17 19.43
N SER A 65 -8.36 4.15 19.64
CA SER A 65 -9.34 4.28 18.57
C SER A 65 -10.54 5.10 19.00
N ASP A 66 -11.33 5.53 18.02
CA ASP A 66 -12.60 6.23 18.22
C ASP A 66 -13.77 5.28 18.54
N CYS A 67 -13.49 3.99 18.80
CA CYS A 67 -14.48 3.07 19.34
C CYS A 67 -14.87 3.42 20.79
N SER A 68 -13.96 4.04 21.55
CA SER A 68 -14.21 4.49 22.93
C SER A 68 -14.24 6.02 23.01
N LEU A 69 -15.43 6.59 23.13
CA LEU A 69 -15.62 8.04 23.27
C LEU A 69 -14.99 8.60 24.55
N GLU A 70 -15.06 7.85 25.66
CA GLU A 70 -14.43 8.25 26.92
C GLU A 70 -12.91 8.39 26.76
N LEU A 71 -12.27 7.41 26.10
CA LEU A 71 -10.85 7.46 25.82
C LEU A 71 -10.50 8.63 24.90
N LEU A 72 -11.29 8.87 23.86
CA LEU A 72 -11.11 9.99 22.93
C LEU A 72 -11.09 11.34 23.65
N VAL A 73 -12.09 11.59 24.50
CA VAL A 73 -12.19 12.82 25.30
C VAL A 73 -11.05 12.92 26.32
N ARG A 74 -10.69 11.81 26.98
CA ARG A 74 -9.61 11.78 27.97
C ARG A 74 -8.25 12.10 27.34
N VAL A 75 -7.95 11.49 26.20
CA VAL A 75 -6.72 11.73 25.43
C VAL A 75 -6.68 13.16 24.91
N TYR A 76 -7.80 13.68 24.41
CA TYR A 76 -7.89 15.07 23.98
C TYR A 76 -7.54 16.05 25.10
N ARG A 77 -8.16 15.90 26.28
CA ARG A 77 -7.85 16.72 27.46
C ARG A 77 -6.40 16.56 27.93
N SER A 78 -5.84 15.35 27.81
CA SER A 78 -4.42 15.11 28.09
C SER A 78 -3.51 15.86 27.12
N ALA A 79 -3.86 15.90 25.83
CA ALA A 79 -3.08 16.57 24.81
C ALA A 79 -3.06 18.10 25.00
N GLN A 80 -4.15 18.68 25.50
CA GLN A 80 -4.22 20.11 25.83
C GLN A 80 -3.25 20.53 26.94
N ALA A 81 -2.97 19.65 27.91
CA ALA A 81 -2.12 19.99 29.05
C ALA A 81 -0.66 20.31 28.66
N SER A 82 -0.17 19.73 27.55
CA SER A 82 1.20 19.85 26.99
C SER A 82 2.38 19.47 27.91
N VAL A 83 2.28 19.67 29.22
CA VAL A 83 3.28 19.37 30.25
C VAL A 83 2.64 18.66 31.45
N GLY A 84 3.50 18.14 32.31
CA GLY A 84 3.16 17.56 33.59
C GLY A 84 2.48 16.20 33.53
N PRO A 85 2.05 15.69 34.70
CA PRO A 85 1.43 14.37 34.80
C PRO A 85 0.15 14.22 33.96
N LYS A 86 -0.57 15.33 33.71
CA LYS A 86 -1.79 15.34 32.90
C LYS A 86 -1.54 15.11 31.42
N ALA A 87 -0.34 15.43 30.92
CA ALA A 87 0.04 15.22 29.52
C ALA A 87 0.59 13.80 29.23
N ILE A 88 0.74 12.95 30.28
CA ILE A 88 1.36 11.63 30.14
C ILE A 88 0.57 10.71 29.20
N GLU A 89 -0.76 10.75 29.24
CA GLU A 89 -1.57 9.87 28.39
C GLU A 89 -1.37 10.16 26.91
N ALA A 90 -1.52 11.42 26.50
CA ALA A 90 -1.26 11.87 25.13
C ALA A 90 0.17 11.58 24.66
N TRP A 91 1.16 11.73 25.56
CA TRP A 91 2.57 11.43 25.25
C TRP A 91 2.82 9.98 24.85
N HIS A 92 2.04 9.03 25.35
CA HIS A 92 2.23 7.60 25.10
C HIS A 92 1.52 7.07 23.86
N VAL A 93 0.60 7.84 23.28
CA VAL A 93 -0.07 7.45 22.03
C VAL A 93 0.93 7.36 20.88
N ARG A 94 0.93 6.23 20.16
CA ARG A 94 1.78 5.97 18.99
C ARG A 94 0.95 5.70 17.75
N LYS A 95 -0.18 5.03 17.90
CA LYS A 95 -1.09 4.65 16.81
C LYS A 95 -2.51 5.12 17.12
N PHE A 96 -3.19 5.66 16.13
CA PHE A 96 -4.60 6.00 16.21
C PHE A 96 -5.36 5.33 15.06
N GLU A 97 -6.31 4.46 15.39
CA GLU A 97 -7.22 3.81 14.45
C GLU A 97 -8.58 4.52 14.46
N ILE A 98 -8.99 5.07 13.31
CA ILE A 98 -10.25 5.79 13.13
C ILE A 98 -11.19 4.91 12.31
N TRP A 99 -12.31 4.52 12.91
CA TRP A 99 -13.27 3.59 12.35
C TRP A 99 -14.40 4.25 11.56
N GLY A 100 -14.74 5.49 11.87
CA GLY A 100 -15.76 6.23 11.12
C GLY A 100 -15.84 7.68 11.58
N SER A 101 -16.88 8.38 11.13
CA SER A 101 -17.23 9.72 11.60
C SER A 101 -18.62 9.72 12.23
N ARG A 102 -18.81 10.58 13.22
CA ARG A 102 -20.11 10.92 13.80
C ARG A 102 -20.37 12.37 13.45
N VAL A 103 -21.51 12.64 12.82
CA VAL A 103 -21.85 13.96 12.28
C VAL A 103 -22.69 14.76 13.27
N THR A 104 -23.46 14.06 14.12
CA THR A 104 -24.37 14.72 15.07
C THR A 104 -24.18 14.22 16.49
N TRP A 105 -24.54 15.03 17.50
CA TRP A 105 -24.55 14.61 18.91
C TRP A 105 -25.39 13.36 19.17
N ASP A 106 -26.42 13.07 18.37
CA ASP A 106 -27.24 11.86 18.49
C ASP A 106 -26.46 10.59 18.09
N GLU A 107 -25.36 10.74 17.35
CA GLU A 107 -24.48 9.66 16.90
C GLU A 107 -23.31 9.41 17.86
N TRP A 108 -23.19 10.17 18.97
CA TRP A 108 -22.13 10.00 19.99
C TRP A 108 -22.31 8.75 20.83
N LYS A 109 -22.21 7.59 20.17
CA LYS A 109 -22.25 6.24 20.72
C LYS A 109 -20.98 5.50 20.35
N SER A 110 -20.64 4.46 21.10
CA SER A 110 -19.51 3.60 20.78
C SER A 110 -19.74 2.89 19.43
N TRP A 111 -18.66 2.57 18.74
CA TRP A 111 -18.74 1.73 17.55
C TRP A 111 -18.89 0.25 17.97
N GLU A 112 -19.92 -0.42 17.45
CA GLU A 112 -20.05 -1.86 17.47
C GLU A 112 -19.47 -2.42 16.17
N ILE A 113 -18.42 -3.24 16.32
CA ILE A 113 -17.74 -3.89 15.20
C ILE A 113 -18.16 -5.35 15.20
N GLY A 114 -18.95 -5.75 14.19
CA GLY A 114 -19.36 -7.12 13.99
C GLY A 114 -18.17 -8.02 13.65
N THR A 115 -18.26 -9.31 14.00
CA THR A 115 -17.27 -10.31 13.59
C THR A 115 -17.24 -10.51 12.07
N ASP A 116 -18.35 -10.17 11.42
CA ASP A 116 -18.51 -10.12 9.97
C ASP A 116 -18.05 -8.79 9.37
N GLY A 117 -17.35 -7.95 10.15
CA GLY A 117 -16.77 -6.68 9.75
C GLY A 117 -17.77 -5.55 9.51
N THR A 118 -19.04 -5.74 9.86
CA THR A 118 -20.02 -4.66 9.87
C THR A 118 -19.67 -3.63 10.93
N LEU A 119 -19.82 -2.35 10.58
CA LEU A 119 -19.62 -1.24 11.49
C LEU A 119 -20.97 -0.56 11.72
N SER A 120 -21.37 -0.44 12.97
CA SER A 120 -22.59 0.28 13.36
C SER A 120 -22.39 1.02 14.67
N LEU A 121 -23.16 2.07 14.89
CA LEU A 121 -23.24 2.71 16.19
C LEU A 121 -24.00 1.80 17.17
N ALA A 122 -23.56 1.77 18.43
CA ALA A 122 -24.17 0.93 19.46
C ALA A 122 -25.66 1.23 19.63
N ALA A 123 -26.52 0.30 19.22
CA ALA A 123 -27.97 0.53 19.20
C ALA A 123 -28.57 0.67 20.62
N HIS A 124 -27.91 0.08 21.61
CA HIS A 124 -28.37 0.03 23.00
C HIS A 124 -27.79 1.13 23.89
N GLU A 125 -26.86 1.94 23.37
CA GLU A 125 -26.30 3.08 24.10
C GLU A 125 -27.14 4.34 23.85
N ASP A 126 -27.39 5.10 24.92
CA ASP A 126 -27.86 6.46 24.78
C ASP A 126 -26.69 7.34 24.27
N PRO A 127 -26.94 8.32 23.39
CA PRO A 127 -25.89 9.23 22.96
C PRO A 127 -25.25 9.94 24.15
N LEU A 128 -23.92 10.03 24.15
CA LEU A 128 -23.20 10.79 25.14
C LEU A 128 -23.57 12.28 24.97
N PRO A 129 -24.04 12.97 26.02
CA PRO A 129 -24.25 14.41 25.94
C PRO A 129 -22.91 15.09 25.67
N SER A 130 -22.95 16.28 25.06
CA SER A 130 -21.73 17.03 24.75
C SER A 130 -20.79 17.06 25.96
N PRO A 131 -19.56 16.50 25.84
CA PRO A 131 -18.61 16.48 26.93
C PRO A 131 -17.94 17.85 27.14
N PHE A 132 -18.27 18.83 26.29
CA PHE A 132 -17.69 20.17 26.27
C PHE A 132 -18.74 21.23 26.59
N SER A 133 -18.42 22.10 27.55
CA SER A 133 -19.18 23.30 27.82
C SER A 133 -18.99 24.35 26.72
N PRO A 134 -19.91 25.33 26.57
CA PRO A 134 -19.75 26.41 25.59
C PRO A 134 -18.46 27.22 25.76
N HIS A 135 -17.93 27.31 26.98
CA HIS A 135 -16.67 27.99 27.25
C HIS A 135 -15.48 27.15 26.77
N GLU A 136 -15.50 25.83 27.02
CA GLU A 136 -14.47 24.92 26.49
C GLU A 136 -14.44 24.95 24.97
N VAL A 137 -15.58 24.96 24.29
CA VAL A 137 -15.63 25.11 22.82
C VAL A 137 -14.95 26.40 22.34
N ALA A 138 -15.20 27.53 23.01
CA ALA A 138 -14.54 28.79 22.68
C ALA A 138 -13.02 28.72 22.92
N ASP A 139 -12.58 28.05 23.99
CA ASP A 139 -11.17 27.82 24.27
C ASP A 139 -10.53 26.91 23.20
N HIS A 140 -11.24 25.89 22.70
CA HIS A 140 -10.77 25.00 21.63
C HIS A 140 -10.57 25.75 20.31
N VAL A 141 -11.53 26.60 19.92
CA VAL A 141 -11.40 27.46 18.73
C VAL A 141 -10.17 28.37 18.85
N LYS A 142 -9.90 28.89 20.04
CA LYS A 142 -8.74 29.73 20.31
C LYS A 142 -7.43 28.95 20.30
N GLU A 143 -7.37 27.75 20.87
CA GLU A 143 -6.19 26.87 20.79
C GLU A 143 -5.84 26.55 19.33
N MET A 144 -6.86 26.29 18.53
CA MET A 144 -6.69 26.04 17.10
C MET A 144 -6.14 27.26 16.36
N GLN A 145 -6.66 28.46 16.64
CA GLN A 145 -6.11 29.72 16.11
C GLN A 145 -4.63 29.90 16.44
N LEU A 146 -4.20 29.45 17.62
CA LEU A 146 -2.79 29.52 18.02
C LEU A 146 -1.93 28.48 17.29
N MET A 147 -2.49 27.32 16.95
CA MET A 147 -1.79 26.24 16.26
C MET A 147 -1.71 26.42 14.75
N PHE A 148 -2.75 27.01 14.13
CA PHE A 148 -2.94 27.09 12.67
C PHE A 148 -3.30 28.52 12.18
N HIS A 149 -2.81 29.56 12.85
CA HIS A 149 -3.02 31.02 12.60
C HIS A 149 -3.43 31.41 11.15
N PRO A 150 -4.26 32.47 10.97
CA PRO A 150 -5.69 32.44 11.25
C PRO A 150 -6.42 31.62 10.17
N CYS A 151 -6.93 30.44 10.53
CA CYS A 151 -7.93 29.79 9.68
C CYS A 151 -9.10 30.76 9.49
N HIS A 152 -9.51 31.04 8.25
CA HIS A 152 -10.61 31.98 8.02
C HIS A 152 -11.99 31.36 8.36
N ASP A 153 -12.00 30.10 8.78
CA ASP A 153 -13.18 29.25 8.94
C ASP A 153 -13.53 29.00 10.43
N HIS A 154 -13.41 30.02 11.29
CA HIS A 154 -13.80 29.88 12.72
C HIS A 154 -15.28 29.55 12.91
N GLU A 155 -16.13 30.04 12.00
CA GLU A 155 -17.57 29.74 12.01
C GLU A 155 -17.80 28.26 11.69
N LEU A 156 -17.11 27.70 10.69
CA LEU A 156 -17.18 26.29 10.33
C LEU A 156 -16.76 25.38 11.48
N ILE A 157 -15.70 25.75 12.20
CA ILE A 157 -15.21 24.98 13.37
C ILE A 157 -16.22 25.03 14.52
N ALA A 158 -16.74 26.23 14.81
CA ALA A 158 -17.73 26.40 15.86
C ALA A 158 -19.03 25.66 15.54
N GLU A 159 -19.42 25.62 14.26
CA GLU A 159 -20.57 24.87 13.76
C GLU A 159 -20.35 23.37 13.88
N ALA A 160 -19.20 22.85 13.43
CA ALA A 160 -18.83 21.44 13.57
C ALA A 160 -18.91 20.96 15.04
N PHE A 161 -18.35 21.72 15.99
CA PHE A 161 -18.49 21.40 17.42
C PHE A 161 -19.93 21.48 17.92
N LYS A 162 -20.69 22.48 17.47
CA LYS A 162 -22.08 22.66 17.90
C LYS A 162 -22.96 21.53 17.41
N ASP A 163 -22.72 21.04 16.21
CA ASP A 163 -23.52 19.99 15.59
C ASP A 163 -23.12 18.61 16.10
N GLY A 164 -21.89 18.47 16.60
CA GLY A 164 -21.36 17.23 17.17
C GLY A 164 -20.55 16.44 16.16
N GLU A 165 -19.90 17.11 15.21
CA GLU A 165 -19.00 16.47 14.26
C GLU A 165 -17.70 16.05 14.97
N ASP A 166 -17.49 14.74 15.13
CA ASP A 166 -16.31 14.23 15.79
C ASP A 166 -15.06 14.18 14.88
N GLY A 167 -15.24 14.32 13.57
CA GLY A 167 -14.15 14.31 12.59
C GLY A 167 -13.14 15.43 12.84
N TYR A 168 -13.63 16.63 13.15
CA TYR A 168 -12.79 17.75 13.54
C TYR A 168 -12.03 17.47 14.85
N LEU A 169 -12.71 16.94 15.88
CA LEU A 169 -12.09 16.60 17.16
C LEU A 169 -10.95 15.59 16.98
N LYS A 170 -11.17 14.56 16.16
CA LYS A 170 -10.16 13.55 15.84
C LYS A 170 -8.96 14.17 15.13
N ALA A 171 -9.17 15.07 14.16
CA ALA A 171 -8.09 15.78 13.47
C ALA A 171 -7.28 16.68 14.43
N MET A 172 -7.94 17.31 15.41
CA MET A 172 -7.26 18.06 16.48
C MET A 172 -6.42 17.15 17.37
N ILE A 173 -6.95 16.00 17.79
CA ILE A 173 -6.20 14.99 18.54
C ILE A 173 -4.95 14.58 17.75
N VAL A 174 -5.12 14.21 16.48
CA VAL A 174 -4.00 13.85 15.58
C VAL A 174 -2.94 14.93 15.54
N SER A 175 -3.33 16.21 15.49
CA SER A 175 -2.40 17.35 15.41
C SER A 175 -1.63 17.62 16.71
N MET A 176 -2.21 17.29 17.87
CA MET A 176 -1.62 17.57 19.18
C MET A 176 -0.78 16.44 19.77
N LEU A 177 -0.98 15.19 19.32
CA LEU A 177 -0.29 14.03 19.90
C LEU A 177 1.21 14.00 19.54
N PRO A 178 2.14 14.30 20.45
CA PRO A 178 3.53 14.64 20.09
C PRO A 178 4.39 13.49 19.58
N ARG A 179 3.86 12.27 19.61
CA ARG A 179 4.58 11.04 19.23
C ARG A 179 3.69 10.07 18.46
N LEU A 180 2.60 10.57 17.88
CA LEU A 180 1.75 9.81 16.99
C LEU A 180 2.53 9.52 15.71
N ASN A 181 2.91 8.26 15.48
CA ASN A 181 3.71 7.88 14.32
C ASN A 181 2.89 7.13 13.25
N ASN A 182 1.74 6.57 13.62
CA ASN A 182 0.91 5.77 12.74
C ASN A 182 -0.56 6.19 12.85
N LEU A 183 -1.17 6.54 11.72
CA LEU A 183 -2.58 6.89 11.62
C LEU A 183 -3.26 5.94 10.65
N VAL A 184 -4.35 5.32 11.08
CA VAL A 184 -5.07 4.32 10.29
C VAL A 184 -6.53 4.74 10.18
N PHE A 185 -7.01 4.93 8.96
CA PHE A 185 -8.43 5.07 8.65
C PHE A 185 -8.94 3.72 8.17
N VAL A 186 -9.86 3.15 8.93
CA VAL A 186 -10.46 1.84 8.68
C VAL A 186 -11.69 2.02 7.79
N ASN A 187 -11.81 1.19 6.76
CA ASN A 187 -12.93 1.09 5.80
C ASN A 187 -13.53 2.42 5.27
N PRO A 188 -13.33 2.78 3.98
CA PRO A 188 -13.82 4.05 3.45
C PRO A 188 -15.34 4.11 3.24
N ASP A 189 -16.07 2.99 3.38
CA ASP A 189 -17.53 2.90 3.11
C ASP A 189 -18.38 3.93 3.87
N VAL A 190 -17.85 4.46 4.98
CA VAL A 190 -18.44 5.59 5.70
C VAL A 190 -17.58 6.83 5.40
N PRO A 191 -18.18 7.94 4.90
CA PRO A 191 -17.45 9.19 4.71
C PRO A 191 -16.63 9.55 5.94
N ASN A 192 -15.32 9.70 5.75
CA ASN A 192 -14.40 9.99 6.84
C ASN A 192 -14.03 11.48 6.84
N ASP A 193 -14.91 12.31 7.40
CA ASP A 193 -14.67 13.74 7.54
C ASP A 193 -13.37 14.09 8.26
N THR A 194 -12.85 13.20 9.11
CA THR A 194 -11.56 13.41 9.77
C THR A 194 -10.41 13.56 8.76
N LEU A 195 -10.41 12.78 7.67
CA LEU A 195 -9.38 12.86 6.64
C LEU A 195 -9.46 14.20 5.88
N ASN A 196 -10.67 14.69 5.62
CA ASN A 196 -10.90 16.00 5.01
C ASN A 196 -10.42 17.13 5.92
N TRP A 197 -10.76 17.08 7.21
CA TRP A 197 -10.29 18.04 8.21
C TRP A 197 -8.76 18.01 8.35
N LEU A 198 -8.16 16.82 8.34
CA LEU A 198 -6.71 16.67 8.38
C LEU A 198 -6.05 17.28 7.15
N GLY A 199 -6.62 17.08 5.96
CA GLY A 199 -6.16 17.71 4.73
C GLY A 199 -6.14 19.24 4.85
N GLN A 200 -7.23 19.83 5.36
CA GLN A 200 -7.30 21.28 5.61
C GLN A 200 -6.26 21.76 6.63
N MET A 201 -6.07 21.03 7.74
CA MET A 201 -5.08 21.36 8.77
C MET A 201 -3.64 21.31 8.24
N ILE A 202 -3.35 20.36 7.35
CA ILE A 202 -2.06 20.31 6.63
C ILE A 202 -1.91 21.55 5.75
N GLU A 203 -2.93 21.90 4.97
CA GLU A 203 -2.90 23.10 4.12
C GLU A 203 -2.70 24.39 4.92
N TRP A 204 -3.36 24.53 6.07
CA TRP A 204 -3.15 25.67 6.96
C TRP A 204 -1.72 25.72 7.50
N SER A 205 -1.13 24.56 7.82
CA SER A 205 0.25 24.46 8.31
C SER A 205 1.30 24.87 7.27
N LEU A 206 0.94 24.87 5.97
CA LEU A 206 1.85 25.23 4.88
C LEU A 206 1.87 26.73 4.56
N ARG A 207 0.84 27.48 4.95
CA ARG A 207 0.67 28.89 4.55
C ARG A 207 1.63 29.85 5.24
N ASP A 208 2.13 29.48 6.43
CA ASP A 208 2.89 30.37 7.29
C ASP A 208 4.15 29.71 7.88
N VAL A 209 5.08 30.51 8.41
CA VAL A 209 6.36 30.07 9.00
C VAL A 209 6.19 29.56 10.44
N PHE A 210 5.06 28.93 10.76
CA PHE A 210 4.83 28.34 12.08
C PHE A 210 5.49 26.96 12.18
N PRO A 211 5.91 26.55 13.39
CA PRO A 211 6.29 25.17 13.59
C PRO A 211 5.08 24.27 13.29
N TRP A 212 5.33 23.16 12.61
CA TRP A 212 4.32 22.14 12.41
C TRP A 212 3.72 21.69 13.75
N PRO A 213 2.40 21.44 13.81
CA PRO A 213 1.79 20.81 14.97
C PRO A 213 2.55 19.54 15.34
N PRO A 214 2.76 19.26 16.64
CA PRO A 214 3.68 18.22 17.08
C PRO A 214 3.25 16.83 16.57
N GLY A 215 1.95 16.59 16.46
CA GLY A 215 1.41 15.36 15.89
C GLY A 215 1.66 15.23 14.40
N LEU A 216 1.35 16.25 13.60
CA LEU A 216 1.61 16.26 12.15
C LEU A 216 3.11 16.12 11.84
N ASN A 217 3.97 16.69 12.68
CA ASN A 217 5.42 16.56 12.57
C ASN A 217 5.93 15.15 12.95
N SER A 218 5.24 14.46 13.85
CA SER A 218 5.62 13.13 14.34
C SER A 218 5.07 11.96 13.51
N LEU A 219 4.07 12.21 12.65
CA LEU A 219 3.51 11.20 11.76
C LEU A 219 4.59 10.63 10.82
N ARG A 220 4.58 9.31 10.67
CA ARG A 220 5.49 8.55 9.80
C ARG A 220 4.74 7.62 8.85
N LYS A 221 3.57 7.13 9.27
CA LYS A 221 2.76 6.18 8.50
C LYS A 221 1.31 6.63 8.49
N VAL A 222 0.69 6.59 7.32
CA VAL A 222 -0.75 6.82 7.16
C VAL A 222 -1.32 5.70 6.28
N SER A 223 -2.36 5.04 6.76
CA SER A 223 -3.10 4.02 6.01
C SER A 223 -4.55 4.46 5.84
N VAL A 224 -4.99 4.64 4.61
CA VAL A 224 -6.36 5.06 4.27
C VAL A 224 -7.12 3.89 3.68
N GLY A 225 -8.26 3.57 4.29
CA GLY A 225 -9.21 2.58 3.79
C GLY A 225 -8.84 1.12 4.07
N VAL A 226 -8.19 0.84 5.21
CA VAL A 226 -7.78 -0.52 5.57
C VAL A 226 -9.00 -1.46 5.59
N PRO A 227 -9.00 -2.56 4.81
CA PRO A 227 -10.13 -3.48 4.72
C PRO A 227 -10.39 -4.18 6.05
N VAL A 228 -11.65 -4.11 6.48
CA VAL A 228 -12.18 -4.99 7.54
C VAL A 228 -12.69 -6.30 6.96
N LEU A 229 -13.15 -6.26 5.71
CA LEU A 229 -13.60 -7.39 4.92
C LEU A 229 -13.09 -7.27 3.50
N ASP A 230 -12.94 -8.42 2.87
CA ASP A 230 -12.73 -8.50 1.43
C ASP A 230 -14.10 -8.49 0.74
N ARG A 231 -14.79 -7.34 0.79
CA ARG A 231 -16.02 -7.10 0.01
C ARG A 231 -15.66 -6.30 -1.25
N PRO A 232 -16.08 -6.74 -2.45
CA PRO A 232 -15.89 -6.00 -3.69
C PRO A 232 -17.02 -5.00 -4.01
N GLU A 233 -18.12 -5.00 -3.26
CA GLU A 233 -19.40 -4.38 -3.70
C GLU A 233 -19.74 -3.03 -3.07
N LEU A 234 -19.03 -2.59 -2.04
CA LEU A 234 -19.26 -1.34 -1.32
C LEU A 234 -17.96 -0.55 -1.40
N GLU A 235 -17.94 0.51 -2.19
CA GLU A 235 -16.71 1.25 -2.43
C GLU A 235 -17.02 2.74 -2.56
N ALA A 236 -17.11 3.41 -1.42
CA ALA A 236 -16.97 4.85 -1.39
C ALA A 236 -15.55 5.20 -1.87
N THR A 237 -15.48 6.10 -2.85
CA THR A 237 -14.21 6.61 -3.34
C THR A 237 -13.64 7.67 -2.40
N SER A 238 -12.32 7.72 -2.30
CA SER A 238 -11.62 8.76 -1.56
C SER A 238 -10.94 9.72 -2.52
N ASP A 239 -11.20 11.02 -2.34
CA ASP A 239 -10.66 12.08 -3.19
C ASP A 239 -9.12 12.17 -3.09
N SER A 240 -8.48 12.23 -4.26
CA SER A 240 -7.08 12.55 -4.47
C SER A 240 -6.54 13.77 -3.73
N THR A 241 -7.38 14.76 -3.41
CA THR A 241 -7.02 15.92 -2.58
C THR A 241 -6.38 15.52 -1.26
N SER A 242 -6.92 14.50 -0.59
CA SER A 242 -6.41 14.08 0.70
C SER A 242 -5.06 13.38 0.60
N LEU A 243 -4.84 12.56 -0.44
CA LEU A 243 -3.52 11.98 -0.73
C LEU A 243 -2.47 13.09 -0.97
N CYS A 244 -2.82 14.11 -1.75
CA CYS A 244 -1.96 15.27 -1.98
C CYS A 244 -1.58 15.98 -0.68
N ALA A 245 -2.56 16.20 0.23
CA ALA A 245 -2.28 16.78 1.53
C ALA A 245 -1.31 15.89 2.35
N LEU A 246 -1.55 14.58 2.41
CA LEU A 246 -0.68 13.64 3.14
C LEU A 246 0.76 13.65 2.64
N LEU A 247 0.99 13.79 1.34
CA LEU A 247 2.32 13.87 0.74
C LEU A 247 3.11 15.10 1.20
N ARG A 248 2.45 16.15 1.69
CA ARG A 248 3.05 17.40 2.18
C ARG A 248 3.47 17.33 3.66
N LEU A 249 3.16 16.24 4.36
CA LEU A 249 3.60 16.05 5.75
C LEU A 249 5.14 16.04 5.84
N PRO A 250 5.72 16.69 6.86
CA PRO A 250 7.16 16.97 6.87
C PRO A 250 8.04 15.73 7.10
N SER A 251 7.49 14.67 7.68
CA SER A 251 8.24 13.47 8.07
C SER A 251 7.56 12.16 7.67
N ILE A 252 6.60 12.19 6.75
CA ILE A 252 5.89 11.00 6.30
C ILE A 252 6.86 10.03 5.59
N GLU A 253 6.80 8.74 5.93
CA GLU A 253 7.66 7.71 5.34
C GLU A 253 6.85 6.69 4.53
N GLU A 254 5.62 6.38 4.95
CA GLU A 254 4.79 5.33 4.35
C GLU A 254 3.35 5.79 4.21
N ILE A 255 2.80 5.64 3.01
CA ILE A 255 1.38 5.86 2.72
C ILE A 255 0.82 4.59 2.08
N TYR A 256 -0.20 4.02 2.72
CA TYR A 256 -1.13 3.09 2.09
C TYR A 256 -2.42 3.84 1.80
N TYR A 257 -2.93 3.74 0.59
CA TYR A 257 -4.14 4.44 0.18
C TYR A 257 -5.00 3.54 -0.69
N ARG A 258 -6.22 3.25 -0.23
CA ARG A 258 -7.18 2.39 -0.92
C ARG A 258 -8.32 3.20 -1.56
N ASN A 259 -8.85 2.71 -2.68
CA ASN A 259 -10.01 3.29 -3.39
C ASN A 259 -9.79 4.76 -3.77
N LEU A 260 -8.59 5.07 -4.26
CA LEU A 260 -8.23 6.40 -4.74
C LEU A 260 -9.00 6.70 -6.02
N ASP A 261 -9.80 7.76 -6.02
CA ASP A 261 -10.48 8.26 -7.20
C ASP A 261 -9.79 9.53 -7.70
N THR A 262 -9.48 9.52 -9.00
CA THR A 262 -8.69 10.53 -9.67
C THR A 262 -9.50 11.38 -10.65
N GLY A 263 -10.80 11.10 -10.80
CA GLY A 263 -11.71 11.75 -11.76
C GLY A 263 -12.07 13.20 -11.43
N GLY A 264 -11.98 13.60 -10.16
CA GLY A 264 -12.32 14.95 -9.71
C GLY A 264 -11.32 16.06 -10.09
N LEU A 265 -10.20 15.73 -10.74
CA LEU A 265 -9.03 16.60 -10.89
C LEU A 265 -9.03 17.50 -12.14
N GLU A 266 -10.13 17.61 -12.89
CA GLU A 266 -10.09 18.20 -14.24
C GLU A 266 -10.00 19.74 -14.35
N SER A 267 -10.17 20.56 -13.31
CA SER A 267 -10.39 22.01 -13.56
C SER A 267 -9.49 23.05 -12.89
N ASP A 268 -8.86 22.81 -11.73
CA ASP A 268 -8.18 23.90 -11.02
C ASP A 268 -6.70 23.60 -10.72
N GLY A 269 -5.82 24.40 -11.33
CA GLY A 269 -4.36 24.35 -11.21
C GLY A 269 -3.77 24.64 -9.83
N GLY A 270 -4.47 24.30 -8.74
CA GLY A 270 -4.07 24.50 -7.35
C GLY A 270 -3.25 23.35 -6.73
N TRP A 271 -3.14 22.21 -7.41
CA TRP A 271 -2.62 20.96 -6.82
C TRP A 271 -1.20 20.59 -7.22
N LEU A 272 -0.38 21.55 -7.66
CA LEU A 272 1.05 21.30 -7.88
C LEU A 272 1.68 20.93 -6.53
N LEU A 273 1.76 19.63 -6.26
CA LEU A 273 2.66 19.10 -5.25
C LEU A 273 4.05 19.64 -5.61
N PRO A 274 4.68 20.43 -4.71
CA PRO A 274 5.97 20.99 -5.04
C PRO A 274 6.95 19.84 -5.23
N LEU A 275 7.69 19.90 -6.34
CA LEU A 275 8.66 18.87 -6.71
C LEU A 275 9.63 18.65 -5.55
N GLU A 276 9.98 17.39 -5.28
CA GLU A 276 11.01 17.05 -4.30
C GLU A 276 10.76 17.62 -2.89
N THR A 277 9.51 17.59 -2.43
CA THR A 277 9.15 18.04 -1.07
C THR A 277 8.68 16.94 -0.14
N SER A 278 8.18 15.84 -0.68
CA SER A 278 7.67 14.74 0.13
C SER A 278 8.79 13.84 0.61
N THR A 279 8.70 13.41 1.87
CA THR A 279 9.63 12.48 2.51
C THR A 279 9.23 11.00 2.33
N VAL A 280 8.10 10.72 1.66
CA VAL A 280 7.57 9.37 1.47
C VAL A 280 8.60 8.45 0.79
N ARG A 281 8.82 7.29 1.41
CA ARG A 281 9.68 6.21 0.90
C ARG A 281 8.86 5.06 0.33
N THR A 282 7.72 4.76 0.93
CA THR A 282 6.85 3.67 0.50
C THR A 282 5.46 4.21 0.19
N LEU A 283 5.05 4.05 -1.07
CA LEU A 283 3.71 4.41 -1.52
C LEU A 283 2.99 3.16 -2.04
N VAL A 284 1.90 2.80 -1.39
CA VAL A 284 1.03 1.69 -1.78
C VAL A 284 -0.33 2.25 -2.16
N LEU A 285 -0.69 2.06 -3.43
CA LEU A 285 -1.97 2.47 -3.97
C LEU A 285 -2.79 1.22 -4.32
N ASP A 286 -3.91 1.04 -3.63
CA ASP A 286 -4.72 -0.17 -3.69
C ASP A 286 -6.12 0.17 -4.25
N ARG A 287 -6.56 -0.57 -5.26
CA ARG A 287 -7.81 -0.28 -5.99
C ARG A 287 -7.89 1.16 -6.50
N ILE A 288 -6.87 1.61 -7.23
CA ILE A 288 -6.93 2.94 -7.88
C ILE A 288 -8.03 2.91 -8.94
N ARG A 289 -8.87 3.95 -8.93
CA ARG A 289 -9.88 4.20 -9.94
C ARG A 289 -9.46 5.37 -10.82
N GLU A 290 -9.73 5.21 -12.10
CA GLU A 290 -9.52 6.21 -13.16
C GLU A 290 -8.09 6.67 -13.42
N ASP A 291 -7.94 7.11 -14.67
CA ASP A 291 -6.77 7.60 -15.39
C ASP A 291 -6.31 9.06 -15.17
N ASN A 292 -5.81 9.51 -14.00
CA ASN A 292 -5.21 10.86 -13.93
C ASN A 292 -3.69 10.93 -14.17
N VAL A 293 -3.30 11.24 -15.41
CA VAL A 293 -1.91 11.46 -15.84
C VAL A 293 -1.18 12.53 -15.02
N ASN A 294 -1.86 13.60 -14.59
CA ASN A 294 -1.24 14.66 -13.80
C ASN A 294 -0.89 14.19 -12.39
N LEU A 295 -1.78 13.42 -11.75
CA LEU A 295 -1.52 12.82 -10.45
C LEU A 295 -0.35 11.84 -10.54
N ARG A 296 -0.35 10.97 -11.55
CA ARG A 296 0.73 10.02 -11.82
C ARG A 296 2.09 10.71 -11.96
N ARG A 297 2.15 11.79 -12.74
CA ARG A 297 3.34 12.64 -12.86
C ARG A 297 3.73 13.27 -11.52
N ALA A 298 2.77 13.80 -10.77
CA ALA A 298 3.04 14.44 -9.49
C ALA A 298 3.60 13.45 -8.48
N LEU A 299 3.00 12.26 -8.32
CA LEU A 299 3.44 11.23 -7.37
C LEU A 299 4.92 10.88 -7.54
N VAL A 300 5.34 10.71 -8.79
CA VAL A 300 6.71 10.35 -9.16
C VAL A 300 7.70 11.48 -8.87
N GLN A 301 7.27 12.73 -9.06
CA GLN A 301 8.15 13.90 -8.95
C GLN A 301 8.16 14.54 -7.56
N THR A 302 7.21 14.19 -6.69
CA THR A 302 7.04 14.86 -5.41
C THR A 302 8.01 14.35 -4.34
N SER A 303 8.38 13.07 -4.37
CA SER A 303 9.23 12.50 -3.33
C SER A 303 10.73 12.65 -3.61
N ILE A 304 11.51 12.97 -2.57
CA ILE A 304 12.99 13.03 -2.62
C ILE A 304 13.66 11.66 -2.45
N GLY A 305 12.93 10.65 -2.01
CA GLY A 305 13.52 9.40 -1.50
C GLY A 305 12.62 8.19 -1.66
N LEU A 306 11.75 8.19 -2.68
CA LEU A 306 10.84 7.10 -2.98
C LEU A 306 11.64 5.81 -3.26
N ASP A 307 11.44 4.81 -2.42
CA ASP A 307 12.15 3.52 -2.42
C ASP A 307 11.26 2.40 -2.96
N THR A 308 9.96 2.44 -2.62
CA THR A 308 8.99 1.40 -2.96
C THR A 308 7.71 2.03 -3.49
N ILE A 309 7.25 1.55 -4.66
CA ILE A 309 5.93 1.83 -5.21
C ILE A 309 5.20 0.51 -5.45
N VAL A 310 3.97 0.43 -4.94
CA VAL A 310 3.05 -0.67 -5.20
C VAL A 310 1.76 -0.11 -5.76
N ILE A 311 1.33 -0.67 -6.89
CA ILE A 311 0.03 -0.40 -7.47
C ILE A 311 -0.73 -1.72 -7.50
N ARG A 312 -1.99 -1.70 -7.05
CA ARG A 312 -2.90 -2.83 -7.16
C ARG A 312 -4.20 -2.37 -7.80
N ALA A 313 -4.57 -3.01 -8.91
CA ALA A 313 -5.85 -2.80 -9.58
C ALA A 313 -6.80 -3.94 -9.19
N GLN A 314 -8.01 -3.63 -8.75
CA GLN A 314 -9.03 -4.64 -8.41
C GLN A 314 -10.41 -4.01 -8.56
N GLY A 315 -11.42 -4.81 -8.95
CA GLY A 315 -12.83 -4.37 -8.94
C GLY A 315 -13.50 -4.27 -10.32
N GLY A 316 -12.93 -4.87 -11.37
CA GLY A 316 -13.47 -4.81 -12.73
C GLY A 316 -13.14 -3.51 -13.49
N GLU A 317 -12.62 -2.50 -12.79
CA GLU A 317 -12.09 -1.30 -13.41
C GLU A 317 -10.68 -1.54 -13.96
N GLN A 318 -10.43 -1.04 -15.17
CA GLN A 318 -9.16 -1.17 -15.88
C GLN A 318 -8.32 0.10 -15.70
N LEU A 319 -7.03 -0.07 -15.37
CA LEU A 319 -6.07 1.03 -15.25
C LEU A 319 -5.26 1.14 -16.54
N PHE A 320 -5.38 2.26 -17.27
CA PHE A 320 -4.72 2.45 -18.56
C PHE A 320 -3.40 3.24 -18.47
N SER A 321 -2.65 3.21 -19.58
CA SER A 321 -1.38 3.89 -19.82
C SER A 321 -0.34 3.70 -18.70
N VAL A 322 -0.24 2.48 -18.16
CA VAL A 322 0.71 2.16 -17.07
C VAL A 322 2.16 2.35 -17.52
N ASP A 323 2.45 2.09 -18.79
CA ASP A 323 3.73 2.42 -19.44
C ASP A 323 4.11 3.90 -19.29
N THR A 324 3.19 4.84 -19.52
CA THR A 324 3.43 6.27 -19.34
C THR A 324 3.88 6.58 -17.91
N PHE A 325 3.31 5.89 -16.90
CA PHE A 325 3.74 6.05 -15.52
C PHE A 325 5.19 5.57 -15.31
N ILE A 326 5.56 4.42 -15.88
CA ILE A 326 6.92 3.88 -15.83
C ILE A 326 7.92 4.79 -16.56
N GLU A 327 7.55 5.35 -17.71
CA GLU A 327 8.36 6.35 -18.43
C GLU A 327 8.60 7.62 -17.60
N LYS A 328 7.58 8.08 -16.85
CA LYS A 328 7.76 9.22 -15.94
C LYS A 328 8.66 8.86 -14.77
N LEU A 329 8.62 7.63 -14.26
CA LEU A 329 9.58 7.15 -13.25
C LEU A 329 11.01 7.23 -13.78
N ASN A 330 11.25 6.82 -15.03
CA ASN A 330 12.56 6.89 -15.69
C ASN A 330 13.13 8.30 -15.80
N SER A 331 12.27 9.30 -15.98
CA SER A 331 12.67 10.70 -16.17
C SER A 331 12.71 11.51 -14.86
N SER A 332 12.44 10.88 -13.72
CA SER A 332 12.30 11.54 -12.41
C SER A 332 13.56 11.50 -11.53
N VAL A 333 13.63 12.37 -10.53
CA VAL A 333 14.69 12.33 -9.52
C VAL A 333 14.56 11.10 -8.60
N SER A 334 13.33 10.63 -8.38
CA SER A 334 13.00 9.40 -7.64
C SER A 334 13.64 8.14 -8.21
N GLN A 335 14.02 8.14 -9.50
CA GLN A 335 14.76 7.05 -10.16
C GLN A 335 16.03 6.63 -9.38
N ARG A 336 16.65 7.58 -8.66
CA ARG A 336 17.90 7.35 -7.93
C ARG A 336 17.71 6.58 -6.63
N SER A 337 16.51 6.58 -6.06
CA SER A 337 16.20 5.92 -4.79
C SER A 337 15.33 4.69 -4.97
N LEU A 338 14.56 4.59 -6.06
CA LEU A 338 13.59 3.52 -6.27
C LEU A 338 14.26 2.14 -6.34
N ARG A 339 13.80 1.21 -5.50
CA ARG A 339 14.28 -0.16 -5.39
C ARG A 339 13.22 -1.21 -5.70
N GLN A 340 11.94 -0.90 -5.46
CA GLN A 340 10.85 -1.85 -5.64
C GLN A 340 9.73 -1.20 -6.46
N LEU A 341 9.32 -1.89 -7.52
CA LEU A 341 8.17 -1.56 -8.34
C LEU A 341 7.33 -2.83 -8.50
N LEU A 342 6.13 -2.83 -7.92
CA LEU A 342 5.24 -3.99 -7.92
C LEU A 342 3.85 -3.60 -8.43
N LEU A 343 3.33 -4.42 -9.34
CA LEU A 343 2.00 -4.31 -9.91
C LEU A 343 1.19 -5.55 -9.49
N TYR A 344 0.49 -5.48 -8.36
CA TYR A 344 -0.34 -6.58 -7.90
C TYR A 344 -1.67 -6.64 -8.68
N GLN A 345 -2.15 -7.85 -8.94
CA GLN A 345 -3.32 -8.11 -9.80
C GLN A 345 -3.23 -7.35 -11.14
N PRO A 346 -2.15 -7.58 -11.89
CA PRO A 346 -1.81 -6.79 -13.07
C PRO A 346 -2.70 -7.06 -14.29
N ASP A 347 -3.55 -8.09 -14.26
CA ASP A 347 -4.47 -8.44 -15.36
C ASP A 347 -5.46 -7.30 -15.69
N CYS A 348 -5.71 -6.42 -14.73
CA CYS A 348 -6.58 -5.24 -14.86
C CYS A 348 -5.81 -3.96 -15.21
N MET A 349 -4.53 -4.05 -15.59
CA MET A 349 -3.68 -2.92 -15.94
C MET A 349 -3.27 -3.02 -17.40
N PHE A 350 -3.30 -1.89 -18.11
CA PHE A 350 -3.11 -1.77 -19.54
C PHE A 350 -2.07 -0.71 -19.86
N GLY A 351 -1.07 -1.04 -20.68
CA GLY A 351 -0.20 -0.07 -21.34
C GLY A 351 -0.81 0.39 -22.67
N ASP A 352 -0.24 1.42 -23.28
CA ASP A 352 -0.66 1.88 -24.61
C ASP A 352 -0.10 0.97 -25.72
N SER A 353 1.08 0.38 -25.52
CA SER A 353 1.78 -0.46 -26.52
C SER A 353 2.11 -1.88 -26.04
N CYS A 354 1.82 -2.19 -24.79
CA CYS A 354 2.12 -3.45 -24.12
C CYS A 354 0.92 -3.83 -23.26
N ARG A 355 0.83 -5.08 -22.79
CA ARG A 355 -0.19 -5.47 -21.82
C ARG A 355 -0.07 -4.58 -20.58
N ASN A 356 1.08 -4.41 -19.95
CA ASN A 356 1.22 -3.45 -18.84
C ASN A 356 2.21 -2.34 -19.15
N TYR A 357 3.46 -2.72 -19.42
CA TYR A 357 4.51 -1.76 -19.75
C TYR A 357 5.68 -2.43 -20.44
N GLU A 358 6.43 -1.63 -21.19
CA GLU A 358 7.60 -2.10 -21.92
C GLU A 358 8.74 -2.54 -20.97
N PRO A 359 9.14 -3.82 -20.95
CA PRO A 359 10.20 -4.30 -20.06
C PRO A 359 11.54 -3.61 -20.29
N SER A 360 11.89 -3.27 -21.53
CA SER A 360 13.15 -2.57 -21.86
C SER A 360 13.27 -1.19 -21.19
N SER A 361 12.15 -0.56 -20.81
CA SER A 361 12.15 0.67 -20.01
C SER A 361 12.75 0.49 -18.61
N LEU A 362 12.74 -0.72 -18.05
CA LEU A 362 13.34 -1.02 -16.74
C LEU A 362 14.87 -0.98 -16.73
N SER A 363 15.51 -1.21 -17.87
CA SER A 363 16.98 -1.22 -17.99
C SER A 363 17.62 0.10 -17.53
N SER A 364 16.87 1.20 -17.63
CA SER A 364 17.29 2.53 -17.19
C SER A 364 17.18 2.71 -15.66
N LEU A 365 16.35 1.93 -14.98
CA LEU A 365 16.08 1.98 -13.53
C LEU A 365 17.15 1.23 -12.73
N ARG A 366 18.35 1.80 -12.67
CA ARG A 366 19.57 1.13 -12.17
C ARG A 366 19.54 0.63 -10.72
N ASN A 367 18.61 1.09 -9.89
CA ASN A 367 18.53 0.71 -8.48
C ASN A 367 17.43 -0.30 -8.15
N ILE A 368 16.62 -0.66 -9.14
CA ILE A 368 15.52 -1.60 -8.96
C ILE A 368 16.05 -3.00 -8.68
N ARG A 369 15.54 -3.58 -7.60
CA ARG A 369 15.87 -4.91 -7.09
C ARG A 369 14.72 -5.89 -7.21
N MET A 370 13.49 -5.41 -7.33
CA MET A 370 12.31 -6.26 -7.40
C MET A 370 11.38 -5.73 -8.49
N VAL A 371 11.04 -6.59 -9.45
CA VAL A 371 10.09 -6.29 -10.53
C VAL A 371 9.11 -7.42 -10.73
N GLN A 372 7.94 -7.04 -11.23
CA GLN A 372 6.92 -7.95 -11.73
C GLN A 372 6.65 -7.67 -13.20
N LEU A 373 6.70 -8.70 -14.05
CA LEU A 373 6.57 -8.59 -15.50
C LEU A 373 5.53 -9.57 -16.05
N CYS A 374 4.79 -9.09 -17.04
CA CYS A 374 3.92 -9.90 -17.87
C CYS A 374 4.77 -10.67 -18.89
N VAL A 375 4.44 -11.94 -19.17
CA VAL A 375 5.14 -12.73 -20.20
C VAL A 375 4.86 -12.13 -21.58
N GLU A 376 3.61 -11.76 -21.85
CA GLU A 376 3.20 -11.11 -23.10
C GLU A 376 3.99 -9.81 -23.35
N ASP A 377 4.26 -9.00 -22.32
CA ASP A 377 5.05 -7.77 -22.43
C ASP A 377 6.49 -8.04 -22.90
N ILE A 378 7.10 -9.14 -22.43
CA ILE A 378 8.46 -9.55 -22.83
C ILE A 378 8.48 -9.89 -24.32
N LEU A 379 7.45 -10.58 -24.79
CA LEU A 379 7.33 -11.05 -26.16
C LEU A 379 7.04 -9.89 -27.13
N ILE A 380 6.13 -8.99 -26.75
CA ILE A 380 5.81 -7.77 -27.50
C ILE A 380 7.04 -6.87 -27.60
N ASP A 381 7.77 -6.65 -26.50
CA ASP A 381 9.00 -5.85 -26.51
C ASP A 381 10.11 -6.49 -27.36
N CYS A 382 10.24 -7.82 -27.33
CA CYS A 382 11.15 -8.55 -28.20
C CYS A 382 10.80 -8.38 -29.69
N PHE A 383 9.51 -8.42 -30.03
CA PHE A 383 9.03 -8.18 -31.39
C PHE A 383 9.45 -6.78 -31.88
N PHE A 384 9.16 -5.73 -31.10
CA PHE A 384 9.54 -4.36 -31.47
C PHE A 384 11.06 -4.17 -31.57
N TRP A 385 11.83 -4.87 -30.73
CA TRP A 385 13.29 -4.83 -30.79
C TRP A 385 13.85 -5.41 -32.10
N LEU A 386 13.29 -6.51 -32.60
CA LEU A 386 13.75 -7.17 -33.83
C LEU A 386 13.40 -6.39 -35.10
N TYR A 387 12.16 -5.93 -35.19
CA TYR A 387 11.61 -5.42 -36.46
C TYR A 387 11.77 -3.91 -36.62
N GLY A 388 12.34 -3.21 -35.62
CA GLY A 388 12.75 -1.80 -35.75
C GLY A 388 11.60 -0.84 -36.05
N GLY A 389 10.35 -1.27 -35.87
CA GLY A 389 9.17 -0.45 -36.08
C GLY A 389 9.16 0.73 -35.12
N SER A 390 9.08 1.94 -35.66
CA SER A 390 8.59 3.07 -34.87
C SER A 390 7.15 2.77 -34.51
N ARG A 391 6.80 2.72 -33.21
CA ARG A 391 5.44 2.46 -32.69
C ARG A 391 4.32 3.38 -33.21
N ASN A 392 4.66 4.37 -34.05
CA ASN A 392 3.73 5.24 -34.77
C ASN A 392 3.52 4.82 -36.25
N ASP A 393 3.91 3.61 -36.64
CA ASP A 393 3.62 3.10 -37.98
C ASP A 393 2.09 2.87 -38.12
N PRO A 394 1.40 3.58 -39.02
CA PRO A 394 -0.04 3.44 -39.17
C PRO A 394 -0.48 2.03 -39.59
N GLU A 395 0.36 1.25 -40.29
CA GLU A 395 0.06 -0.14 -40.63
C GLU A 395 0.07 -1.06 -39.39
N MET A 396 0.97 -0.78 -38.43
CA MET A 396 1.01 -1.48 -37.15
C MET A 396 -0.16 -1.10 -36.23
N ASN A 397 -0.55 0.17 -36.19
CA ASN A 397 -1.73 0.59 -35.41
C ASN A 397 -3.05 0.03 -35.96
N GLU A 398 -3.17 -0.19 -37.27
CA GLU A 398 -4.32 -0.86 -37.88
C GLU A 398 -4.32 -2.38 -37.58
N PHE A 399 -3.14 -2.97 -37.35
CA PHE A 399 -2.96 -4.35 -36.87
C PHE A 399 -3.38 -4.53 -35.40
N PHE A 400 -3.02 -3.61 -34.50
CA PHE A 400 -3.37 -3.66 -33.08
C PHE A 400 -4.81 -3.23 -32.75
N ASN A 401 -5.48 -2.47 -33.62
CA ASN A 401 -6.87 -2.00 -33.41
C ASN A 401 -7.95 -2.98 -33.91
N GLN A 402 -7.59 -4.21 -34.30
CA GLN A 402 -8.59 -5.25 -34.48
C GLN A 402 -9.12 -5.67 -33.11
N GLU A 403 -10.40 -5.40 -32.85
CA GLU A 403 -11.06 -5.61 -31.55
C GLU A 403 -10.70 -6.97 -30.93
N PRO A 404 -10.56 -7.06 -29.58
CA PRO A 404 -10.49 -8.35 -28.93
C PRO A 404 -11.76 -9.13 -29.28
N ILE A 405 -11.60 -10.31 -29.86
CA ILE A 405 -12.71 -11.25 -30.09
C ILE A 405 -13.41 -11.42 -28.75
N GLY A 406 -14.66 -10.94 -28.67
CA GLY A 406 -15.44 -10.90 -27.44
C GLY A 406 -15.42 -12.24 -26.72
N HIS A 407 -15.11 -12.19 -25.43
CA HIS A 407 -15.51 -13.23 -24.50
C HIS A 407 -17.04 -13.31 -24.52
N ASP A 408 -17.59 -14.38 -25.09
CA ASP A 408 -18.99 -14.77 -24.93
C ASP A 408 -19.21 -15.19 -23.46
N ASP A 409 -19.39 -14.20 -22.58
CA ASP A 409 -20.06 -14.38 -21.30
C ASP A 409 -21.58 -14.19 -21.53
N ASP A 410 -22.30 -15.26 -21.84
CA ASP A 410 -23.74 -15.32 -21.60
C ASP A 410 -24.26 -16.77 -21.60
N GLU A 411 -24.28 -17.40 -20.42
CA GLU A 411 -25.27 -18.44 -20.15
C GLU A 411 -26.55 -17.79 -19.58
N SER A 412 -27.59 -17.85 -20.41
CA SER A 412 -29.04 -17.84 -20.10
C SER A 412 -29.80 -16.51 -20.15
N ILE A 413 -30.54 -16.30 -21.26
CA ILE A 413 -32.01 -16.10 -21.27
C ILE A 413 -32.56 -16.55 -22.64
N LEU A 414 -33.52 -17.47 -22.58
CA LEU A 414 -34.41 -17.86 -23.68
C LEU A 414 -35.19 -16.66 -24.22
N LEU A 415 -35.12 -16.38 -25.53
CA LEU A 415 -36.24 -15.90 -26.35
C LEU A 415 -35.89 -16.06 -27.84
N ALA A 416 -36.82 -16.66 -28.59
CA ALA A 416 -36.68 -16.99 -30.00
C ALA A 416 -36.74 -15.75 -30.91
N THR A 417 -35.82 -15.63 -31.86
CA THR A 417 -35.95 -14.78 -33.07
C THR A 417 -35.11 -15.34 -34.24
N PRO A 418 -35.48 -15.03 -35.51
CA PRO A 418 -35.45 -15.92 -36.68
C PRO A 418 -34.10 -15.97 -37.43
N PRO A 419 -33.92 -16.89 -38.41
CA PRO A 419 -32.65 -17.03 -39.11
C PRO A 419 -32.36 -15.81 -39.99
N LEU A 420 -31.16 -15.25 -39.84
CA LEU A 420 -30.61 -14.25 -40.77
C LEU A 420 -30.13 -14.94 -42.07
N PRO A 421 -30.16 -14.22 -43.20
CA PRO A 421 -30.05 -14.80 -44.54
C PRO A 421 -28.60 -15.04 -44.97
N ASP A 422 -28.42 -16.03 -45.82
CA ASP A 422 -27.16 -16.40 -46.48
C ASP A 422 -26.43 -15.18 -47.07
N MET A 423 -25.23 -14.92 -46.58
CA MET A 423 -24.26 -14.00 -47.19
C MET A 423 -23.31 -14.80 -48.09
N PRO A 424 -22.95 -14.26 -49.27
CA PRO A 424 -22.39 -15.02 -50.38
C PRO A 424 -20.92 -15.40 -50.15
N GLU A 425 -20.56 -16.59 -50.62
CA GLU A 425 -19.18 -17.04 -50.80
C GLU A 425 -18.41 -16.05 -51.69
N VAL A 426 -17.52 -15.26 -51.07
CA VAL A 426 -16.50 -14.50 -51.81
C VAL A 426 -15.28 -15.39 -51.94
N HIS A 427 -15.20 -16.10 -53.07
CA HIS A 427 -13.95 -16.60 -53.60
C HIS A 427 -13.09 -15.41 -54.03
N GLY A 428 -12.17 -15.00 -53.15
CA GLY A 428 -11.07 -14.10 -53.47
C GLY A 428 -9.75 -14.83 -53.28
N GLU A 429 -9.21 -15.38 -54.36
CA GLU A 429 -7.79 -15.73 -54.44
C GLU A 429 -6.97 -14.43 -54.38
N THR A 430 -6.41 -14.11 -53.21
CA THR A 430 -5.27 -13.21 -53.08
C THR A 430 -4.10 -14.02 -52.53
N THR A 431 -3.28 -14.50 -53.45
CA THR A 431 -1.91 -14.90 -53.17
C THR A 431 -1.10 -13.64 -52.87
N ASP A 432 -0.91 -13.34 -51.59
CA ASP A 432 0.23 -12.54 -51.11
C ASP A 432 0.82 -13.25 -49.89
N ASP A 433 1.81 -14.08 -50.19
CA ASP A 433 2.59 -14.94 -49.27
C ASP A 433 3.69 -14.15 -48.51
N ASN A 434 3.51 -12.84 -48.33
CA ASN A 434 4.56 -11.93 -47.83
C ASN A 434 4.36 -11.40 -46.39
N SER A 435 3.28 -11.77 -45.69
CA SER A 435 3.13 -11.47 -44.25
C SER A 435 3.72 -12.57 -43.34
N ALA A 436 4.48 -13.50 -43.91
CA ALA A 436 4.91 -14.74 -43.25
C ALA A 436 6.26 -14.66 -42.50
N ASP A 437 6.98 -13.54 -42.54
CA ASP A 437 8.37 -13.40 -42.04
C ASP A 437 8.51 -12.65 -40.68
N GLU A 438 7.41 -12.18 -40.08
CA GLU A 438 7.43 -11.36 -38.86
C GLU A 438 6.94 -12.12 -37.61
N ALA A 439 7.70 -13.10 -37.13
CA ALA A 439 7.41 -13.81 -35.87
C ALA A 439 8.65 -13.85 -34.98
N VAL A 440 8.47 -13.65 -33.67
CA VAL A 440 9.57 -13.73 -32.69
C VAL A 440 9.98 -15.20 -32.53
N ASN A 441 11.23 -15.52 -32.84
CA ASN A 441 11.73 -16.87 -32.62
C ASN A 441 12.25 -17.04 -31.18
N HIS A 442 12.33 -18.29 -30.74
CA HIS A 442 12.81 -18.71 -29.42
C HIS A 442 14.18 -18.10 -29.05
N ASP A 443 15.16 -18.16 -29.96
CA ASP A 443 16.51 -17.63 -29.71
C ASP A 443 16.52 -16.11 -29.47
N ASP A 444 15.56 -15.39 -30.05
CA ASP A 444 15.44 -13.94 -29.89
C ASP A 444 14.97 -13.59 -28.48
N VAL A 445 13.96 -14.30 -27.96
CA VAL A 445 13.47 -14.13 -26.57
C VAL A 445 14.58 -14.44 -25.56
N VAL A 446 15.31 -15.54 -25.78
CA VAL A 446 16.44 -15.96 -24.93
C VAL A 446 17.54 -14.89 -24.88
N THR A 447 17.75 -14.17 -25.98
CA THR A 447 18.76 -13.12 -26.09
C THR A 447 18.28 -11.78 -25.54
N HIS A 448 17.06 -11.39 -25.87
CA HIS A 448 16.48 -10.08 -25.55
C HIS A 448 16.06 -9.96 -24.09
N PHE A 449 15.39 -10.96 -23.53
CA PHE A 449 14.81 -10.86 -22.19
C PHE A 449 15.83 -10.47 -21.09
N PRO A 450 17.04 -11.08 -21.03
CA PRO A 450 18.07 -10.64 -20.09
C PRO A 450 18.56 -9.20 -20.30
N MET A 451 18.39 -8.61 -21.47
CA MET A 451 18.83 -7.23 -21.76
C MET A 451 17.86 -6.17 -21.20
N CYS A 452 16.59 -6.54 -21.00
CA CYS A 452 15.56 -5.63 -20.50
C CYS A 452 15.66 -5.37 -18.99
N LEU A 453 16.30 -6.27 -18.26
CA LEU A 453 16.29 -6.26 -16.79
C LEU A 453 17.43 -5.44 -16.19
N PRO A 454 17.21 -4.77 -15.04
CA PRO A 454 18.26 -4.01 -14.37
C PRO A 454 19.32 -4.96 -13.76
N PRO A 455 20.63 -4.62 -13.84
CA PRO A 455 21.70 -5.48 -13.31
C PRO A 455 21.68 -5.64 -11.78
N THR A 456 20.92 -4.80 -11.08
CA THR A 456 20.73 -4.82 -9.62
C THR A 456 19.59 -5.72 -9.17
N LEU A 457 18.91 -6.41 -10.09
CA LEU A 457 17.79 -7.30 -9.82
C LEU A 457 18.14 -8.36 -8.76
N GLU A 458 17.28 -8.45 -7.74
CA GLU A 458 17.30 -9.46 -6.68
C GLU A 458 16.11 -10.42 -6.78
N VAL A 459 14.94 -9.95 -7.23
CA VAL A 459 13.69 -10.73 -7.28
C VAL A 459 12.93 -10.46 -8.57
N LEU A 460 12.53 -11.52 -9.26
CA LEU A 460 11.72 -11.49 -10.47
C LEU A 460 10.39 -12.22 -10.24
N LEU A 461 9.27 -11.56 -10.52
CA LEU A 461 7.94 -12.17 -10.53
C LEU A 461 7.40 -12.17 -11.95
N LEU A 462 7.03 -13.33 -12.47
CA LEU A 462 6.41 -13.46 -13.79
C LEU A 462 4.96 -13.93 -13.67
N TRP A 463 4.11 -13.36 -14.51
CA TRP A 463 2.70 -13.70 -14.64
C TRP A 463 2.28 -13.54 -16.12
N GLY A 464 1.06 -13.93 -16.46
CA GLY A 464 0.59 -13.95 -17.85
C GLY A 464 0.96 -15.26 -18.55
N SER A 465 0.75 -15.33 -19.85
CA SER A 465 0.83 -16.51 -20.70
C SER A 465 1.67 -16.26 -21.96
N GLU A 466 2.15 -17.33 -22.59
CA GLU A 466 2.68 -17.23 -23.97
C GLU A 466 1.54 -17.27 -25.01
N ASP A 467 0.37 -17.81 -24.63
CA ASP A 467 -0.73 -18.17 -25.54
C ASP A 467 -1.52 -16.96 -26.06
N GLU A 468 -1.58 -15.86 -25.30
CA GLU A 468 -2.26 -14.62 -25.74
C GLU A 468 -1.42 -13.77 -26.72
N ALA A 469 -0.13 -14.07 -26.86
CA ALA A 469 0.75 -13.32 -27.75
C ALA A 469 0.68 -13.89 -29.19
N TRP A 470 -0.12 -13.24 -30.04
CA TRP A 470 -0.33 -13.54 -31.48
C TRP A 470 0.96 -13.58 -32.36
N TYR A 471 2.14 -13.38 -31.78
CA TYR A 471 3.45 -13.29 -32.44
C TYR A 471 4.32 -14.55 -32.31
N HIS A 472 3.83 -15.59 -31.60
CA HIS A 472 4.52 -16.87 -31.51
C HIS A 472 4.12 -17.83 -32.63
N ARG A 473 5.06 -18.12 -33.52
CA ARG A 473 4.96 -19.21 -34.51
C ARG A 473 6.00 -20.28 -34.17
N GLY A 474 5.55 -21.39 -33.61
CA GLY A 474 6.39 -22.59 -33.48
C GLY A 474 5.65 -23.74 -32.81
N ASP A 475 5.94 -24.98 -33.24
CA ASP A 475 5.48 -26.23 -32.62
C ASP A 475 6.22 -26.52 -31.29
N TYR A 476 6.50 -25.49 -30.49
CA TYR A 476 7.24 -25.65 -29.23
C TYR A 476 6.32 -26.09 -28.11
N GLU A 477 6.89 -26.81 -27.12
CA GLU A 477 6.16 -27.10 -25.90
C GLU A 477 5.89 -25.78 -25.15
N GLU A 478 4.66 -25.60 -24.66
CA GLU A 478 4.22 -24.41 -23.91
C GLU A 478 5.22 -24.03 -22.78
N ASN A 479 5.64 -22.76 -22.72
CA ASN A 479 6.65 -22.21 -21.81
C ASN A 479 8.09 -22.68 -22.03
N GLU A 480 8.41 -23.43 -23.08
CA GLU A 480 9.79 -23.87 -23.35
C GLU A 480 10.70 -22.67 -23.62
N ALA A 481 10.21 -21.67 -24.38
CA ALA A 481 10.97 -20.49 -24.70
C ALA A 481 11.27 -19.63 -23.47
N LEU A 482 10.26 -19.41 -22.62
CA LEU A 482 10.45 -18.73 -21.36
C LEU A 482 11.36 -19.50 -20.39
N ASP A 483 11.26 -20.83 -20.30
CA ASP A 483 12.14 -21.65 -19.45
C ASP A 483 13.61 -21.49 -19.88
N ASP A 484 13.90 -21.56 -21.17
CA ASP A 484 15.26 -21.38 -21.71
C ASP A 484 15.76 -19.93 -21.56
N ALA A 485 14.89 -18.93 -21.71
CA ALA A 485 15.24 -17.53 -21.48
C ALA A 485 15.61 -17.27 -20.01
N ILE A 486 14.86 -17.84 -19.06
CA ILE A 486 15.17 -17.74 -17.62
C ILE A 486 16.47 -18.49 -17.29
N VAL A 487 16.70 -19.66 -17.91
CA VAL A 487 17.97 -20.39 -17.77
C VAL A 487 19.15 -19.55 -18.27
N ALA A 488 19.00 -18.86 -19.41
CA ALA A 488 20.00 -17.95 -19.93
C ALA A 488 20.25 -16.78 -18.97
N LEU A 489 19.19 -16.19 -18.42
CA LEU A 489 19.24 -15.14 -17.40
C LEU A 489 20.06 -15.58 -16.18
N ILE A 490 19.74 -16.74 -15.58
CA ILE A 490 20.44 -17.31 -14.41
C ILE A 490 21.92 -17.56 -14.74
N ASN A 491 22.20 -18.03 -15.95
CA ASN A 491 23.56 -18.41 -16.34
C ASN A 491 24.45 -17.24 -16.77
N SER A 492 23.87 -16.16 -17.28
CA SER A 492 24.53 -14.98 -17.87
C SER A 492 25.57 -14.31 -16.96
N ARG A 493 25.46 -14.48 -15.63
CA ARG A 493 26.23 -13.74 -14.60
C ARG A 493 25.99 -12.23 -14.59
N SER A 494 25.10 -11.71 -15.45
CA SER A 494 24.73 -10.29 -15.50
C SER A 494 23.94 -9.85 -14.26
N PHE A 495 23.35 -10.81 -13.53
CA PHE A 495 22.54 -10.58 -12.33
C PHE A 495 23.18 -11.25 -11.11
N PRO A 496 24.28 -10.71 -10.56
CA PRO A 496 25.01 -11.33 -9.46
C PRO A 496 24.23 -11.34 -8.14
N ASN A 497 23.20 -10.49 -8.02
CA ASN A 497 22.39 -10.36 -6.81
C ASN A 497 21.05 -11.08 -6.89
N LEU A 498 20.78 -11.83 -7.98
CA LEU A 498 19.52 -12.55 -8.15
C LEU A 498 19.36 -13.60 -7.05
N LYS A 499 18.30 -13.47 -6.26
CA LYS A 499 17.96 -14.33 -5.12
C LYS A 499 16.75 -15.20 -5.40
N ALA A 500 15.74 -14.68 -6.10
CA ALA A 500 14.48 -15.40 -6.28
C ALA A 500 13.79 -15.11 -7.64
N ILE A 501 13.12 -16.14 -8.17
CA ILE A 501 12.24 -16.08 -9.34
C ILE A 501 10.91 -16.76 -8.99
N TYR A 502 9.79 -16.10 -9.26
CA TYR A 502 8.44 -16.59 -9.01
C TYR A 502 7.71 -16.82 -10.33
N LEU A 503 7.27 -18.05 -10.58
CA LEU A 503 6.67 -18.53 -11.83
C LEU A 503 5.27 -19.15 -11.63
N GLU A 504 4.79 -19.19 -10.39
CA GLU A 504 3.53 -19.85 -10.02
C GLU A 504 2.32 -19.32 -10.82
N GLN A 505 2.28 -18.02 -11.12
CA GLN A 505 1.17 -17.43 -11.88
C GLN A 505 1.23 -17.77 -13.37
N VAL A 506 2.43 -17.87 -13.97
CA VAL A 506 2.57 -18.32 -15.36
C VAL A 506 2.05 -19.75 -15.52
N GLU A 507 2.39 -20.64 -14.59
CA GLU A 507 1.89 -22.03 -14.66
C GLU A 507 0.37 -22.13 -14.49
N LYS A 508 -0.27 -21.17 -13.78
CA LYS A 508 -1.73 -21.13 -13.57
C LYS A 508 -2.53 -20.73 -14.81
N GLN A 509 -1.89 -20.16 -15.84
CA GLN A 509 -2.58 -19.74 -17.07
C GLN A 509 -2.91 -20.90 -18.03
N ALA A 510 -2.54 -22.14 -17.70
CA ALA A 510 -2.85 -23.30 -18.53
C ALA A 510 -4.38 -23.48 -18.68
N SER A 511 -4.87 -23.52 -19.92
CA SER A 511 -6.27 -23.84 -20.23
C SER A 511 -6.59 -25.33 -19.99
N MET A 512 -5.57 -26.21 -20.10
CA MET A 512 -5.68 -27.65 -19.95
C MET A 512 -4.57 -28.20 -19.02
N PRO A 513 -4.82 -29.31 -18.29
CA PRO A 513 -3.80 -29.92 -17.47
C PRO A 513 -2.61 -30.42 -18.30
N ARG A 514 -1.39 -29.96 -17.97
CA ARG A 514 -0.18 -30.35 -18.70
C ARG A 514 0.29 -31.75 -18.30
N THR A 515 0.87 -32.47 -19.26
CA THR A 515 1.43 -33.82 -19.05
C THR A 515 2.88 -33.81 -18.53
N LYS A 516 3.49 -32.63 -18.46
CA LYS A 516 4.86 -32.40 -18.01
C LYS A 516 4.89 -31.17 -17.10
N ILE A 517 5.67 -31.24 -16.01
CA ILE A 517 5.88 -30.08 -15.12
C ILE A 517 6.72 -29.03 -15.87
N SER A 518 6.28 -27.78 -15.83
CA SER A 518 6.96 -26.64 -16.47
C SER A 518 8.22 -26.24 -15.69
N PHE A 519 9.09 -25.44 -16.32
CA PHE A 519 10.26 -24.79 -15.67
C PHE A 519 11.29 -25.73 -15.02
N GLN A 520 11.37 -26.98 -15.47
CA GLN A 520 12.34 -27.95 -14.93
C GLN A 520 13.79 -27.55 -15.23
N LYS A 521 14.05 -26.95 -16.41
CA LYS A 521 15.39 -26.49 -16.78
C LYS A 521 15.80 -25.33 -15.85
N THR A 522 14.89 -24.38 -15.62
CA THR A 522 15.06 -23.26 -14.67
C THR A 522 15.34 -23.75 -13.26
N MET A 523 14.54 -24.67 -12.71
CA MET A 523 14.77 -25.23 -11.36
C MET A 523 16.16 -25.85 -11.22
N THR A 524 16.60 -26.59 -12.24
CA THR A 524 17.93 -27.22 -12.28
C THR A 524 19.05 -26.16 -12.31
N ALA A 525 18.93 -25.16 -13.18
CA ALA A 525 19.91 -24.08 -13.29
C ALA A 525 20.00 -23.25 -12.00
N ALA A 526 18.85 -22.94 -11.39
CA ALA A 526 18.75 -22.15 -10.17
C ALA A 526 19.40 -22.85 -8.96
N LYS A 527 19.19 -24.16 -8.80
CA LYS A 527 19.85 -24.98 -7.76
C LYS A 527 21.37 -24.90 -7.83
N GLY A 528 21.93 -24.87 -9.04
CA GLY A 528 23.38 -24.72 -9.27
C GLY A 528 23.93 -23.33 -8.94
N ARG A 529 23.07 -22.30 -8.86
CA ARG A 529 23.46 -20.90 -8.60
C ARG A 529 23.00 -20.38 -7.24
N GLY A 530 22.27 -21.17 -6.46
CA GLY A 530 21.69 -20.73 -5.19
C GLY A 530 20.56 -19.72 -5.36
N VAL A 531 19.93 -19.69 -6.53
CA VAL A 531 18.73 -18.88 -6.81
C VAL A 531 17.51 -19.68 -6.39
N TYR A 532 16.59 -19.04 -5.69
CA TYR A 532 15.30 -19.63 -5.32
C TYR A 532 14.32 -19.55 -6.49
N VAL A 533 13.63 -20.64 -6.81
CA VAL A 533 12.58 -20.67 -7.84
C VAL A 533 11.31 -21.22 -7.22
N ARG A 534 10.24 -20.44 -7.25
CA ARG A 534 8.92 -20.84 -6.79
C ARG A 534 8.00 -21.11 -7.97
N THR A 535 7.50 -22.34 -8.04
CA THR A 535 6.51 -22.84 -9.01
C THR A 535 5.32 -23.44 -8.25
N LEU A 536 4.23 -23.79 -8.93
CA LEU A 536 3.13 -24.61 -8.41
C LEU A 536 3.63 -25.95 -7.88
N SER A 537 4.61 -26.53 -8.57
CA SER A 537 5.20 -27.83 -8.22
C SER A 537 6.25 -27.77 -7.12
N ASN A 538 6.80 -26.59 -6.85
CA ASN A 538 7.87 -26.34 -5.90
C ASN A 538 7.51 -25.18 -4.96
N GLN A 539 6.52 -25.39 -4.09
CA GLN A 539 6.05 -24.40 -3.13
C GLN A 539 6.84 -24.48 -1.82
N HIS A 540 8.00 -23.83 -1.77
CA HIS A 540 8.66 -23.53 -0.49
C HIS A 540 8.19 -22.16 0.05
N GLU A 541 8.45 -21.94 1.34
CA GLU A 541 8.21 -20.63 1.95
C GLU A 541 9.03 -19.55 1.23
N PRO A 542 8.44 -18.36 0.98
CA PRO A 542 9.20 -17.22 0.46
C PRO A 542 10.39 -16.94 1.36
N ILE A 543 11.53 -16.54 0.79
CA ILE A 543 12.69 -16.12 1.57
C ILE A 543 12.27 -14.89 2.42
N PRO A 544 12.24 -14.99 3.77
CA PRO A 544 11.70 -13.92 4.62
C PRO A 544 12.45 -12.58 4.50
N GLU A 545 13.71 -12.63 4.03
CA GLU A 545 14.60 -11.47 3.89
C GLU A 545 14.34 -10.63 2.62
N LEU A 546 13.40 -11.01 1.75
CA LEU A 546 13.16 -10.30 0.47
C LEU A 546 12.37 -8.99 0.61
N GLY A 547 11.80 -8.73 1.79
CA GLY A 547 11.23 -7.41 2.11
C GLY A 547 10.06 -6.99 1.23
N PHE A 548 9.19 -7.93 0.83
CA PHE A 548 7.98 -7.63 0.07
C PHE A 548 7.08 -6.62 0.82
N PRO A 549 6.55 -5.60 0.12
CA PRO A 549 5.54 -4.70 0.68
C PRO A 549 4.27 -5.48 1.00
N LYS A 550 3.73 -5.25 2.21
CA LYS A 550 2.53 -5.91 2.70
C LYS A 550 1.35 -4.95 2.59
N ILE A 551 0.26 -5.42 1.99
CA ILE A 551 -1.00 -4.70 2.00
C ILE A 551 -1.60 -4.85 3.42
N PRO A 552 -1.90 -3.76 4.14
CA PRO A 552 -2.53 -3.85 5.44
C PRO A 552 -3.93 -4.45 5.33
N ASP A 553 -4.29 -5.28 6.30
CA ASP A 553 -5.60 -5.91 6.40
C ASP A 553 -6.17 -5.79 7.82
N LYS A 554 -7.36 -6.37 8.03
CA LYS A 554 -8.05 -6.37 9.33
C LYS A 554 -7.21 -6.93 10.48
N TYR A 555 -6.25 -7.81 10.23
CA TYR A 555 -5.40 -8.41 11.26
C TYR A 555 -4.27 -7.46 11.71
N ASP A 556 -4.05 -6.36 10.98
CA ASP A 556 -3.11 -5.31 11.35
C ASP A 556 -3.77 -4.21 12.22
N LEU A 557 -5.09 -4.32 12.46
CA LEU A 557 -5.87 -3.47 13.38
C LEU A 557 -5.80 -4.02 14.81
N GLU A 558 -5.35 -3.20 15.76
CA GLU A 558 -5.12 -3.58 17.15
C GLU A 558 -6.34 -3.31 18.05
N THR A 559 -7.24 -2.43 17.63
CA THR A 559 -8.48 -2.10 18.36
C THR A 559 -9.72 -2.83 17.83
N GLY A 560 -9.58 -3.55 16.72
CA GLY A 560 -10.65 -4.34 16.13
C GLY A 560 -10.89 -5.66 16.88
N PRO A 561 -12.08 -6.29 16.74
CA PRO A 561 -12.41 -7.55 17.39
C PRO A 561 -11.78 -8.78 16.71
N PHE A 562 -10.75 -8.58 15.88
CA PHE A 562 -10.18 -9.64 15.06
C PHE A 562 -9.18 -10.48 15.85
N PRO A 563 -9.22 -11.82 15.71
CA PRO A 563 -8.18 -12.66 16.30
C PRO A 563 -6.85 -12.37 15.61
N ALA A 564 -5.75 -12.80 16.25
CA ALA A 564 -4.46 -12.80 15.59
C ALA A 564 -4.51 -13.61 14.28
N ARG A 565 -3.81 -13.13 13.24
CA ARG A 565 -3.66 -13.84 11.97
C ARG A 565 -3.16 -15.25 12.23
N ASP A 566 -3.75 -16.24 11.56
CA ASP A 566 -3.35 -17.64 11.70
C ASP A 566 -1.87 -17.78 11.28
N PRO A 567 -0.98 -18.29 12.16
CA PRO A 567 0.43 -18.48 11.84
C PRO A 567 0.70 -19.40 10.64
N ALA A 568 -0.27 -20.22 10.24
CA ALA A 568 -0.16 -21.09 9.08
C ALA A 568 -0.41 -20.37 7.73
N TRP A 569 -0.92 -19.14 7.76
CA TRP A 569 -1.12 -18.35 6.54
C TRP A 569 0.22 -18.01 5.89
N ILE A 570 0.23 -18.04 4.56
CA ILE A 570 1.43 -17.81 3.75
C ILE A 570 1.26 -16.48 3.03
N PHE A 571 2.30 -15.65 3.04
CA PHE A 571 2.33 -14.43 2.26
C PHE A 571 2.42 -14.76 0.76
N ASP A 572 1.52 -14.20 -0.03
CA ASP A 572 1.51 -14.32 -1.48
C ASP A 572 2.19 -13.09 -2.13
N PRO A 573 3.37 -13.28 -2.74
CA PRO A 573 4.11 -12.21 -3.40
C PRO A 573 3.41 -11.57 -4.60
N PHE A 574 2.42 -12.22 -5.20
CA PHE A 574 1.70 -11.68 -6.37
C PHE A 574 0.52 -10.78 -6.00
N THR A 575 0.00 -10.93 -4.78
CA THR A 575 -1.15 -10.15 -4.28
C THR A 575 -0.75 -9.22 -3.13
N GLY A 576 0.47 -9.34 -2.61
CA GLY A 576 0.96 -8.58 -1.46
C GLY A 576 0.20 -8.87 -0.16
N SER A 577 -0.54 -9.97 -0.13
CA SER A 577 -1.54 -10.28 0.90
C SER A 577 -1.29 -11.64 1.52
N TRP A 578 -1.82 -11.88 2.71
CA TRP A 578 -1.74 -13.18 3.36
C TRP A 578 -2.91 -14.06 2.92
N ALA A 579 -2.61 -15.31 2.57
CA ALA A 579 -3.60 -16.30 2.16
C ALA A 579 -3.52 -17.55 3.03
N ALA A 580 -4.63 -18.27 3.13
CA ALA A 580 -4.64 -19.59 3.74
C ALA A 580 -3.64 -20.52 3.00
N PRO A 581 -2.97 -21.43 3.71
CA PRO A 581 -2.05 -22.37 3.07
C PRO A 581 -2.82 -23.23 2.06
N GLY A 582 -2.34 -23.25 0.81
CA GLY A 582 -2.91 -24.08 -0.26
C GLY A 582 -2.57 -25.57 -0.13
N CYS A 583 -2.76 -26.34 -1.22
CA CYS A 583 -2.38 -27.77 -1.25
C CYS A 583 -0.86 -28.01 -1.09
N GLY A 584 -0.01 -26.98 -1.17
CA GLY A 584 1.44 -27.14 -1.13
C GLY A 584 1.98 -27.96 -2.29
N GLY A 585 1.30 -27.99 -3.44
CA GLY A 585 1.68 -28.87 -4.55
C GLY A 585 1.44 -30.37 -4.27
N CYS A 586 0.39 -30.75 -3.53
CA CYS A 586 0.12 -32.15 -3.18
C CYS A 586 -0.18 -33.09 -4.36
N GLY A 587 -0.32 -32.60 -5.60
CA GLY A 587 -0.46 -33.41 -6.82
C GLY A 587 -1.61 -34.42 -6.85
N GLY A 588 -2.55 -34.33 -5.90
CA GLY A 588 -3.64 -35.30 -5.75
C GLY A 588 -4.98 -34.68 -5.38
N CYS A 589 -5.03 -33.37 -5.12
CA CYS A 589 -6.29 -32.64 -5.00
C CYS A 589 -6.71 -32.05 -6.34
N GLU A 590 -7.98 -31.67 -6.44
CA GLU A 590 -8.58 -31.06 -7.63
C GLU A 590 -7.83 -29.82 -8.11
N THR A 591 -7.45 -28.91 -7.20
CA THR A 591 -6.67 -27.71 -7.53
C THR A 591 -5.33 -28.05 -8.19
N CYS A 592 -4.62 -29.00 -7.61
CA CYS A 592 -3.31 -29.42 -8.10
C CYS A 592 -3.45 -30.19 -9.46
N LEU A 593 -4.54 -30.94 -9.68
CA LEU A 593 -4.83 -31.68 -10.92
C LEU A 593 -5.43 -30.84 -12.05
N ARG A 594 -5.89 -29.61 -11.75
CA ARG A 594 -6.33 -28.63 -12.76
C ARG A 594 -5.18 -28.19 -13.68
N TYR A 595 -3.95 -28.14 -13.16
CA TYR A 595 -2.80 -27.59 -13.88
C TYR A 595 -1.86 -28.66 -14.44
N TYR A 596 -1.74 -29.80 -13.75
CA TYR A 596 -0.90 -30.92 -14.19
C TYR A 596 -1.60 -32.24 -13.98
N THR A 597 -1.42 -33.15 -14.93
CA THR A 597 -1.89 -34.54 -14.81
C THR A 597 -1.26 -35.24 -13.61
N LYS A 598 -1.94 -36.28 -13.11
CA LYS A 598 -1.45 -37.06 -11.98
C LYS A 598 -0.09 -37.71 -12.29
N GLU A 599 0.06 -38.20 -13.53
CA GLU A 599 1.28 -38.81 -14.04
C GLU A 599 2.45 -37.82 -14.04
N ALA A 600 2.21 -36.56 -14.42
CA ALA A 600 3.23 -35.50 -14.36
C ALA A 600 3.72 -35.24 -12.93
N TRP A 601 2.80 -35.18 -11.96
CA TRP A 601 3.12 -35.02 -10.54
C TRP A 601 3.89 -36.22 -9.97
N GLU A 602 3.50 -37.44 -10.31
CA GLU A 602 4.18 -38.67 -9.88
C GLU A 602 5.59 -38.75 -10.44
N GLU A 603 5.78 -38.41 -11.72
CA GLU A 603 7.09 -38.39 -12.36
C GLU A 603 8.00 -37.32 -11.75
N PHE A 604 7.50 -36.11 -11.49
CA PHE A 604 8.27 -35.04 -10.85
C PHE A 604 8.80 -35.43 -9.46
N ARG A 605 7.99 -36.11 -8.65
CA ARG A 605 8.40 -36.64 -7.34
C ARG A 605 9.38 -37.80 -7.40
N ARG A 606 9.42 -38.51 -8.52
CA ARG A 606 10.41 -39.57 -8.72
C ARG A 606 11.79 -38.98 -9.01
N GLN A 607 11.84 -37.76 -9.55
CA GLN A 607 13.06 -37.08 -9.98
C GLN A 607 13.66 -36.15 -8.92
N ASN A 608 12.87 -35.68 -7.95
CA ASN A 608 13.27 -34.76 -6.87
C ASN A 608 12.99 -35.36 -5.50
#